data_AF-A0A943TJK0-F1
#
_entry.id   AF-A0A943TJK0-F1
#
_cell.length_a   1.000
_cell.length_b   1.000
_cell.length_c   1.000
_cell.angle_alpha   90.00
_cell.angle_beta   90.00
_cell.angle_gamma   90.00
#
_symmetry.space_group_name_H-M   'P 1'
#
loop_
_entity.id
_entity.type
_entity.pdbx_description
1 polymer ?
#
loop_
_entity_poly.entity_id
_entity_poly.type
_entity_poly.pdbx_seq_one_letter_code
_entity_poly.pdbx_strand_id
1 'polypeptide(L)'
;MGFRQWVVHKYWGDYIGGTDDSLTLLDYLISKQKDEFTLGEIISETGLDKLSSFQNTDYPLTVPIEEFEAEIHYAINLISDLSVLLLECKINGAVNISDLADDDTNCTIRITATEQEHELINKALKDFATKPLSYDLCEMVDEEDMVEMSQVCEEIRKELYG
;
A
#
# COMPACT_ATOMS: atom_id res chain seq x y z
N MET A 1 -7.26 -1.84 27.11
CA MET A 1 -8.25 -1.73 26.01
C MET A 1 -7.42 -1.79 24.74
N GLY A 2 -7.50 -2.91 24.01
CA GLY A 2 -6.65 -3.13 22.84
C GLY A 2 -6.92 -2.13 21.74
N PHE A 3 -5.86 -1.72 21.06
CA PHE A 3 -5.90 -1.02 19.78
C PHE A 3 -6.84 -1.77 18.83
N ARG A 4 -7.80 -1.10 18.17
CA ARG A 4 -8.75 -1.74 17.25
C ARG A 4 -8.45 -1.31 15.82
N GLN A 5 -7.91 -2.22 15.03
CA GLN A 5 -7.52 -1.96 13.64
C GLN A 5 -8.67 -2.15 12.65
N TRP A 6 -9.69 -1.31 12.74
CA TRP A 6 -10.95 -1.50 11.99
C TRP A 6 -10.79 -1.38 10.48
N VAL A 7 -9.88 -0.55 9.98
CA VAL A 7 -9.68 -0.36 8.53
C VAL A 7 -8.99 -1.58 7.96
N VAL A 8 -7.94 -2.03 8.64
CA VAL A 8 -7.23 -3.28 8.33
C VAL A 8 -8.21 -4.45 8.26
N HIS A 9 -9.03 -4.65 9.30
CA HIS A 9 -10.01 -5.75 9.32
C HIS A 9 -11.04 -5.67 8.19
N LYS A 10 -11.27 -4.48 7.62
CA LYS A 10 -12.23 -4.27 6.55
C LYS A 10 -11.63 -4.52 5.17
N TYR A 11 -10.36 -4.16 4.96
CA TYR A 11 -9.77 -4.08 3.63
C TYR A 11 -8.56 -4.99 3.39
N TRP A 12 -7.84 -5.39 4.44
CA TRP A 12 -6.63 -6.21 4.30
C TRP A 12 -6.97 -7.70 4.27
N GLY A 13 -6.56 -8.40 3.21
CA GLY A 13 -6.66 -9.86 3.05
C GLY A 13 -7.33 -10.31 1.76
N ASP A 14 -8.40 -9.63 1.33
CA ASP A 14 -9.12 -9.98 0.09
C ASP A 14 -8.32 -9.48 -1.14
N TYR A 15 -8.69 -8.33 -1.71
CA TYR A 15 -8.01 -7.76 -2.90
C TYR A 15 -6.80 -6.89 -2.56
N ILE A 16 -6.63 -6.49 -1.29
CA ILE A 16 -5.55 -5.61 -0.83
C ILE A 16 -4.79 -6.33 0.29
N GLY A 17 -3.46 -6.24 0.32
CA GLY A 17 -2.67 -6.83 1.39
C GLY A 17 -2.42 -8.35 1.27
N GLY A 18 -2.98 -9.02 0.27
CA GLY A 18 -2.88 -10.48 0.08
C GLY A 18 -1.82 -10.93 -0.92
N THR A 19 -0.96 -10.03 -1.42
CA THR A 19 0.02 -10.32 -2.47
C THR A 19 1.44 -10.48 -1.91
N ASP A 20 2.36 -11.07 -2.68
CA ASP A 20 3.79 -11.12 -2.33
C ASP A 20 4.40 -9.70 -2.20
N ASP A 21 3.89 -8.73 -2.96
CA ASP A 21 4.27 -7.31 -2.85
C ASP A 21 3.86 -6.74 -1.48
N SER A 22 2.69 -7.15 -0.99
CA SER A 22 2.18 -6.75 0.33
C SER A 22 3.05 -7.30 1.45
N LEU A 23 3.43 -8.57 1.39
CA LEU A 23 4.37 -9.17 2.35
C LEU A 23 5.72 -8.47 2.30
N THR A 24 6.23 -8.19 1.10
CA THR A 24 7.48 -7.45 0.90
C THR A 24 7.43 -6.05 1.52
N LEU A 25 6.32 -5.33 1.40
CA LEU A 25 6.12 -4.05 2.07
C LEU A 25 6.14 -4.18 3.59
N LEU A 26 5.45 -5.18 4.15
CA LEU A 26 5.42 -5.41 5.60
C LEU A 26 6.81 -5.76 6.15
N ASP A 27 7.52 -6.68 5.52
CA ASP A 27 8.88 -7.07 5.90
C ASP A 27 9.84 -5.88 5.84
N TYR A 28 9.73 -5.05 4.79
CA TYR A 28 10.46 -3.80 4.70
C TYR A 28 10.18 -2.88 5.90
N LEU A 29 8.91 -2.62 6.22
CA LEU A 29 8.53 -1.74 7.34
C LEU A 29 9.02 -2.28 8.69
N ILE A 30 8.89 -3.59 8.92
CA ILE A 30 9.38 -4.28 10.13
C ILE A 30 10.90 -4.18 10.24
N SER A 31 11.63 -4.43 9.14
CA SER A 31 13.09 -4.44 9.11
C SER A 31 13.73 -3.09 9.50
N LYS A 32 13.01 -1.98 9.30
CA LYS A 32 13.49 -0.64 9.67
C LYS A 32 13.53 -0.39 11.17
N GLN A 33 12.84 -1.20 11.98
CA GLN A 33 12.82 -1.10 13.44
C GLN A 33 12.55 0.33 13.93
N LYS A 34 11.55 0.99 13.34
CA LYS A 34 11.17 2.36 13.67
C LYS A 34 9.65 2.52 13.70
N ASP A 35 9.20 3.49 14.49
CA ASP A 35 7.77 3.68 14.76
C ASP A 35 7.12 4.74 13.86
N GLU A 36 7.90 5.53 13.11
CA GLU A 36 7.37 6.60 12.24
C GLU A 36 8.00 6.59 10.85
N PHE A 37 7.14 6.71 9.84
CA PHE A 37 7.49 6.78 8.43
C PHE A 37 6.83 8.01 7.80
N THR A 38 7.52 8.61 6.84
CA THR A 38 6.88 9.52 5.90
C THR A 38 6.54 8.76 4.62
N LEU A 39 5.44 9.11 3.97
CA LEU A 39 5.09 8.51 2.68
C LEU A 39 6.16 8.82 1.63
N GLY A 40 6.73 10.03 1.63
CA GLY A 40 7.84 10.40 0.73
C GLY A 40 9.09 9.55 0.89
N GLU A 41 9.42 9.13 2.11
CA GLU A 41 10.51 8.16 2.35
C GLU A 41 10.19 6.82 1.69
N ILE A 42 9.00 6.26 1.91
CA ILE A 42 8.62 4.97 1.31
C ILE A 42 8.61 5.09 -0.23
N ILE A 43 8.06 6.18 -0.77
CA ILE A 43 8.04 6.46 -2.21
C ILE A 43 9.46 6.49 -2.79
N SER A 44 10.37 7.20 -2.13
CA SER A 44 11.75 7.34 -2.60
C SER A 44 12.54 6.03 -2.50
N GLU A 45 12.34 5.26 -1.42
CA GLU A 45 13.06 4.00 -1.20
C GLU A 45 12.56 2.87 -2.11
N THR A 46 11.26 2.81 -2.36
CA THR A 46 10.66 1.82 -3.27
C THR A 46 10.97 2.13 -4.74
N GLY A 47 11.33 3.38 -5.07
CA GLY A 47 11.51 3.85 -6.44
C GLY A 47 10.21 4.23 -7.15
N LEU A 48 9.10 4.35 -6.41
CA LEU A 48 7.80 4.71 -6.96
C LEU A 48 7.81 6.11 -7.63
N ASP A 49 8.67 7.02 -7.17
CA ASP A 49 8.90 8.34 -7.76
C ASP A 49 9.59 8.32 -9.12
N LYS A 50 10.16 7.18 -9.54
CA LYS A 50 10.85 7.02 -10.82
C LYS A 50 9.94 6.53 -11.93
N LEU A 51 8.75 6.05 -11.61
CA LEU A 51 7.78 5.60 -12.59
C LEU A 51 7.26 6.78 -13.41
N SER A 52 7.08 6.55 -14.71
CA SER A 52 6.44 7.54 -15.59
C SER A 52 4.92 7.61 -15.37
N SER A 53 4.33 6.51 -14.87
CA SER A 53 2.91 6.34 -14.54
C SER A 53 2.76 5.17 -13.57
N PHE A 54 1.72 5.18 -12.73
CA PHE A 54 1.41 4.02 -11.87
C PHE A 54 0.64 2.90 -12.56
N GLN A 55 0.26 3.11 -13.83
CA GLN A 55 -0.35 2.07 -14.67
C GLN A 55 0.65 1.01 -15.13
N ASN A 56 1.94 1.34 -15.18
CA ASN A 56 2.98 0.44 -15.68
C ASN A 56 4.21 0.56 -14.78
N THR A 57 4.70 -0.57 -14.32
CA THR A 57 5.91 -0.68 -13.50
C THR A 57 7.13 -0.75 -14.44
N ASP A 58 7.39 0.38 -15.11
CA ASP A 58 8.44 0.52 -16.14
C ASP A 58 9.85 0.79 -15.56
N TYR A 59 9.94 0.91 -14.26
CA TYR A 59 11.17 1.01 -13.48
C TYR A 59 11.11 -0.04 -12.35
N PRO A 60 12.20 -0.78 -12.06
CA PRO A 60 12.21 -1.75 -10.97
C PRO A 60 11.88 -1.11 -9.63
N LEU A 61 10.82 -1.57 -8.98
CA LEU A 61 10.52 -1.17 -7.61
C LEU A 61 11.16 -2.18 -6.67
N THR A 62 11.97 -1.69 -5.74
CA THR A 62 12.72 -2.54 -4.82
C THR A 62 12.79 -1.91 -3.45
N VAL A 63 12.82 -2.72 -2.40
CA VAL A 63 13.02 -2.26 -1.03
C VAL A 63 14.19 -3.00 -0.38
N PRO A 64 15.02 -2.31 0.42
CA PRO A 64 16.07 -2.97 1.18
C PRO A 64 15.47 -3.68 2.39
N ILE A 65 15.69 -5.00 2.48
CA ILE A 65 15.30 -5.83 3.63
C ILE A 65 16.56 -6.54 4.12
N GLU A 66 17.08 -6.09 5.27
CA GLU A 66 18.36 -6.53 5.82
C GLU A 66 19.52 -6.43 4.82
N GLU A 67 20.02 -7.56 4.32
CA GLU A 67 21.13 -7.65 3.35
C GLU A 67 20.66 -7.90 1.90
N PHE A 68 19.34 -7.90 1.66
CA PHE A 68 18.71 -8.19 0.37
C PHE A 68 17.97 -6.96 -0.19
N GLU A 69 17.86 -6.91 -1.51
CA GLU A 69 16.90 -6.06 -2.21
C GLU A 69 15.75 -6.94 -2.67
N ALA A 70 14.55 -6.70 -2.14
CA ALA A 70 13.33 -7.42 -2.51
C ALA A 70 12.53 -6.60 -3.53
N GLU A 71 11.90 -7.28 -4.48
CA GLU A 71 11.16 -6.66 -5.58
C GLU A 71 9.70 -6.44 -5.20
N ILE A 72 9.14 -5.32 -5.68
CA ILE A 72 7.71 -5.05 -5.73
C ILE A 72 7.33 -5.04 -7.20
N HIS A 73 6.40 -5.90 -7.60
CA HIS A 73 6.12 -6.18 -9.00
C HIS A 73 5.16 -5.16 -9.61
N TYR A 74 4.18 -4.70 -8.83
CA TYR A 74 3.13 -3.81 -9.33
C TYR A 74 2.99 -2.56 -8.48
N ALA A 75 3.14 -1.41 -9.13
CA ALA A 75 2.96 -0.10 -8.50
C ALA A 75 1.58 0.04 -7.82
N ILE A 76 0.53 -0.51 -8.43
CA ILE A 76 -0.82 -0.41 -7.88
C ILE A 76 -1.01 -1.22 -6.60
N ASN A 77 -0.37 -2.38 -6.46
CA ASN A 77 -0.40 -3.18 -5.22
C ASN A 77 0.19 -2.37 -4.05
N LEU A 78 1.39 -1.79 -4.27
CA LEU A 78 2.03 -0.93 -3.28
C LEU A 78 1.17 0.29 -2.93
N ILE A 79 0.56 0.94 -3.92
CA ILE A 79 -0.30 2.11 -3.70
C ILE A 79 -1.57 1.73 -2.92
N SER A 80 -2.22 0.62 -3.24
CA SER A 80 -3.42 0.17 -2.52
C SER A 80 -3.10 -0.21 -1.09
N ASP A 81 -1.99 -0.90 -0.85
CA ASP A 81 -1.57 -1.30 0.49
C ASP A 81 -1.25 -0.07 1.34
N LEU A 82 -0.44 0.86 0.81
CA LEU A 82 -0.15 2.13 1.48
C LEU A 82 -1.42 2.93 1.78
N SER A 83 -2.43 2.87 0.92
CA SER A 83 -3.70 3.56 1.13
C SER A 83 -4.47 3.03 2.33
N VAL A 84 -4.45 1.71 2.55
CA VAL A 84 -5.04 1.07 3.75
C VAL A 84 -4.27 1.48 5.00
N LEU A 85 -2.93 1.39 4.96
CA LEU A 85 -2.09 1.78 6.11
C LEU A 85 -2.24 3.26 6.48
N LEU A 86 -2.34 4.15 5.49
CA LEU A 86 -2.62 5.57 5.68
C LEU A 86 -4.01 5.81 6.27
N LEU A 87 -5.02 5.09 5.80
CA LEU A 87 -6.38 5.22 6.32
C LEU A 87 -6.49 4.74 7.77
N GLU A 88 -5.83 3.63 8.11
CA GLU A 88 -5.71 3.12 9.48
C GLU A 88 -4.99 4.15 10.37
N CYS A 89 -3.86 4.72 9.91
CA CYS A 89 -3.16 5.79 10.61
C CYS A 89 -4.01 7.06 10.77
N LYS A 90 -4.83 7.41 9.77
CA LYS A 90 -5.74 8.58 9.83
C LYS A 90 -6.81 8.40 10.91
N ILE A 91 -7.35 7.19 11.08
CA ILE A 91 -8.45 6.89 12.00
C ILE A 91 -7.94 6.59 13.42
N ASN A 92 -6.92 5.76 13.54
CA ASN A 92 -6.44 5.22 14.81
C ASN A 92 -5.08 5.78 15.26
N GLY A 93 -4.42 6.58 14.42
CA GLY A 93 -3.14 7.23 14.70
C GLY A 93 -1.91 6.35 14.46
N ALA A 94 -2.09 5.06 14.22
CA ALA A 94 -1.04 4.10 13.95
C ALA A 94 -1.63 2.86 13.25
N VAL A 95 -0.79 1.89 12.91
CA VAL A 95 -1.15 0.56 12.44
C VAL A 95 -0.17 -0.45 13.07
N ASN A 96 -0.68 -1.55 13.61
CA ASN A 96 0.14 -2.67 14.05
C ASN A 96 0.36 -3.61 12.87
N ILE A 97 1.56 -3.54 12.29
CA ILE A 97 1.94 -4.30 11.10
C ILE A 97 2.25 -5.75 11.41
N SER A 98 2.57 -6.10 12.66
CA SER A 98 2.75 -7.49 13.08
C SER A 98 1.45 -8.29 12.97
N ASP A 99 0.30 -7.65 13.23
CA ASP A 99 -1.02 -8.27 13.03
C ASP A 99 -1.33 -8.54 11.54
N LEU A 100 -0.66 -7.83 10.62
CA LEU A 100 -0.81 -8.00 9.17
C LEU A 100 0.13 -9.07 8.61
N ALA A 101 1.32 -9.17 9.20
CA ALA A 101 2.39 -10.08 8.79
C ALA A 101 2.30 -11.47 9.43
N ASP A 102 1.31 -11.71 10.30
CA ASP A 102 1.24 -12.89 11.17
C ASP A 102 2.56 -13.10 11.97
N ASP A 103 3.19 -12.00 12.37
CA ASP A 103 4.48 -12.00 13.07
C ASP A 103 4.27 -11.81 14.59
N ASP A 104 5.03 -12.56 15.41
CA ASP A 104 4.92 -12.53 16.88
C ASP A 104 5.56 -11.29 17.53
N THR A 105 6.21 -10.42 16.75
CA THR A 105 6.72 -9.13 17.22
C THR A 105 5.58 -8.16 17.53
N ASN A 106 5.88 -7.08 18.26
CA ASN A 106 4.96 -5.98 18.44
C ASN A 106 5.50 -4.77 17.70
N CYS A 107 5.12 -4.63 16.43
CA CYS A 107 5.53 -3.53 15.57
C CYS A 107 4.32 -2.65 15.24
N THR A 108 4.21 -1.52 15.93
CA THR A 108 3.19 -0.51 15.66
C THR A 108 3.84 0.73 15.09
N ILE A 109 3.42 1.14 13.88
CA ILE A 109 4.00 2.27 13.16
C ILE A 109 2.95 3.34 12.85
N ARG A 110 3.42 4.55 12.58
CA ARG A 110 2.63 5.65 12.02
C ARG A 110 3.21 6.06 10.68
N ILE A 111 2.38 6.08 9.64
CA ILE A 111 2.72 6.68 8.35
C ILE A 111 2.10 8.08 8.29
N THR A 112 2.90 9.07 7.95
CA THR A 112 2.46 10.46 7.73
C THR A 112 2.68 10.86 6.27
N ALA A 113 1.80 11.72 5.76
CA ALA A 113 1.88 12.21 4.39
C ALA A 113 1.60 13.72 4.34
N THR A 114 2.27 14.39 3.42
CA THR A 114 2.02 15.79 3.03
C THR A 114 0.76 15.88 2.17
N GLU A 115 0.27 17.11 1.96
CA GLU A 115 -0.87 17.35 1.05
C GLU A 115 -0.56 16.87 -0.37
N GLN A 116 0.65 17.09 -0.88
CA GLN A 116 1.07 16.69 -2.22
C GLN A 116 1.13 15.16 -2.37
N GLU A 117 1.59 14.45 -1.35
CA GLU A 117 1.63 12.99 -1.37
C GLU A 117 0.22 12.39 -1.27
N HIS A 118 -0.67 13.01 -0.49
CA HIS A 118 -2.09 12.66 -0.47
C HIS A 118 -2.77 12.89 -1.83
N GLU A 119 -2.46 13.99 -2.52
CA GLU A 119 -2.95 14.24 -3.89
C GLU A 119 -2.47 13.16 -4.87
N LEU A 120 -1.22 12.72 -4.74
CA LEU A 120 -0.63 11.64 -5.55
C LEU A 120 -1.40 10.32 -5.36
N ILE A 121 -1.60 9.89 -4.11
CA ILE A 121 -2.36 8.67 -3.80
C ILE A 121 -3.82 8.77 -4.26
N ASN A 122 -4.48 9.91 -4.00
CA ASN A 122 -5.86 10.15 -4.45
C ASN A 122 -5.98 10.04 -5.98
N LYS A 123 -5.03 10.62 -6.72
CA LYS A 123 -5.00 10.56 -8.18
C LYS A 123 -4.80 9.13 -8.68
N ALA A 124 -3.89 8.38 -8.06
CA ALA A 124 -3.61 6.99 -8.41
C ALA A 124 -4.85 6.09 -8.23
N LEU A 125 -5.45 6.11 -7.04
CA LEU A 125 -6.65 5.33 -6.75
C LEU A 125 -7.82 5.70 -7.66
N LYS A 126 -7.99 7.00 -7.96
CA LYS A 126 -9.05 7.47 -8.86
C LYS A 126 -8.85 6.98 -10.29
N ASP A 127 -7.61 6.99 -10.78
CA ASP A 127 -7.31 6.52 -12.13
C ASP A 127 -7.50 5.00 -12.22
N PHE A 128 -7.04 4.23 -11.22
CA PHE A 128 -7.29 2.79 -11.14
C PHE A 128 -8.78 2.44 -11.10
N ALA A 129 -9.56 3.13 -10.25
CA ALA A 129 -11.02 2.98 -10.18
C ALA A 129 -11.74 3.26 -11.52
N THR A 130 -11.14 4.07 -12.39
CA THR A 130 -11.73 4.43 -13.69
C THR A 130 -11.27 3.51 -14.81
N LYS A 131 -10.05 2.95 -14.71
CA LYS A 131 -9.39 2.22 -15.80
C LYS A 131 -8.56 1.04 -15.25
N PRO A 132 -9.17 0.09 -14.52
CA PRO A 132 -8.39 -0.97 -13.89
C PRO A 132 -7.64 -1.83 -14.93
N LEU A 133 -8.26 -2.08 -16.08
CA LEU A 133 -7.70 -2.90 -17.16
C LEU A 133 -6.58 -2.20 -17.97
N SER A 134 -6.23 -0.95 -17.65
CA SER A 134 -5.03 -0.32 -18.24
C SER A 134 -3.77 -0.52 -17.41
N TYR A 135 -3.88 -1.19 -16.25
CA TYR A 135 -2.74 -1.48 -15.37
C TYR A 135 -2.10 -2.80 -15.78
N ASP A 136 -0.76 -2.83 -15.74
CA ASP A 136 0.08 -4.00 -15.99
C ASP A 136 -0.30 -5.23 -15.13
N LEU A 137 -0.89 -5.02 -13.96
CA LEU A 137 -1.45 -6.09 -13.12
C LEU A 137 -2.48 -6.96 -13.87
N CYS A 138 -3.18 -6.43 -14.87
CA CYS A 138 -4.19 -7.18 -15.63
C CYS A 138 -3.58 -8.33 -16.47
N GLU A 139 -2.26 -8.40 -16.59
CA GLU A 139 -1.58 -9.54 -17.22
C GLU A 139 -1.61 -10.79 -16.33
N MET A 140 -1.79 -10.62 -15.01
CA MET A 140 -1.75 -11.68 -14.01
C MET A 140 -3.09 -11.92 -13.30
N VAL A 141 -3.96 -10.90 -13.27
CA VAL A 141 -5.27 -10.91 -12.61
C VAL A 141 -6.35 -10.79 -13.68
N ASP A 142 -7.41 -11.60 -13.58
CA ASP A 142 -8.49 -11.55 -14.57
C ASP A 142 -9.35 -10.29 -14.46
N GLU A 143 -10.15 -10.04 -15.49
CA GLU A 143 -10.93 -8.81 -15.63
C GLU A 143 -11.96 -8.63 -14.50
N GLU A 144 -12.56 -9.71 -13.99
CA GLU A 144 -13.56 -9.64 -12.92
C GLU A 144 -12.89 -9.18 -11.61
N ASP A 145 -11.80 -9.85 -11.23
CA ASP A 145 -11.01 -9.51 -10.04
C ASP A 145 -10.39 -8.09 -10.13
N MET A 146 -9.92 -7.67 -11.32
CA MET A 146 -9.42 -6.31 -11.54
C MET A 146 -10.50 -5.25 -11.32
N VAL A 147 -11.73 -5.52 -11.77
CA VAL A 147 -12.86 -4.60 -11.57
C VAL A 147 -13.25 -4.55 -10.10
N GLU A 148 -13.28 -5.68 -9.39
CA GLU A 148 -13.61 -5.74 -7.96
C GLU A 148 -12.56 -5.03 -7.11
N MET A 149 -11.28 -5.28 -7.35
CA MET A 149 -10.16 -4.56 -6.71
C MET A 149 -10.28 -3.04 -6.92
N SER A 150 -10.68 -2.60 -8.11
CA SER A 150 -10.86 -1.17 -8.42
C SER A 150 -11.98 -0.51 -7.62
N GLN A 151 -13.05 -1.27 -7.33
CA GLN A 151 -14.16 -0.79 -6.50
C GLN A 151 -13.71 -0.65 -5.04
N VAL A 152 -12.97 -1.62 -4.53
CA VAL A 152 -12.37 -1.54 -3.19
C VAL A 152 -11.44 -0.34 -3.07
N CYS A 153 -10.59 -0.11 -4.08
CA CYS A 153 -9.71 1.07 -4.13
C CYS A 153 -10.51 2.39 -4.13
N GLU A 154 -11.64 2.46 -4.85
CA GLU A 154 -12.49 3.65 -4.86
C GLU A 154 -13.18 3.88 -3.50
N GLU A 155 -13.55 2.83 -2.79
CA GLU A 155 -14.08 2.94 -1.42
C GLU A 155 -13.03 3.48 -0.46
N ILE A 156 -11.82 2.89 -0.46
CA ILE A 156 -10.69 3.37 0.35
C ILE A 156 -10.41 4.84 0.03
N ARG A 157 -10.40 5.22 -1.25
CA ARG A 157 -10.18 6.60 -1.68
C ARG A 157 -11.24 7.55 -1.13
N LYS A 158 -12.51 7.15 -1.11
CA LYS A 158 -13.61 7.96 -0.55
C LYS A 158 -13.50 8.12 0.96
N GLU A 159 -13.07 7.09 1.69
CA GLU A 159 -12.86 7.22 3.14
C GLU A 159 -11.62 8.07 3.47
N LEU A 160 -10.59 7.97 2.63
CA LEU A 160 -9.34 8.70 2.82
C LEU A 160 -9.48 10.20 2.44
N TYR A 161 -10.29 10.53 1.43
CA TYR A 161 -10.34 11.89 0.83
C TYR A 161 -11.73 12.51 0.64
N GLY A 162 -12.80 11.77 0.94
CA GLY A 162 -14.19 12.23 0.81
C GLY A 162 -14.70 13.03 2.00
#